data_AF-A0AAV3ZLE0-F1
#
_entry.id   AF-A0AAV3ZLE0-F1
#
_cell.length_a   1.000
_cell.length_b   1.000
_cell.length_c   1.000
_cell.angle_alpha   90.00
_cell.angle_beta   90.00
_cell.angle_gamma   90.00
#
_symmetry.space_group_name_H-M   'P 1'
#
loop_
_entity.id
_entity.type
_entity.pdbx_description
1 polymer ?
#
loop_
_entity_poly.entity_id
_entity_poly.type
_entity_poly.pdbx_seq_one_letter_code
_entity_poly.pdbx_strand_id
1 'polypeptide(L)'
;MNAPSTFESFLLFEGEKKIAIEKDTKVPNAALFTVNKEDHTLGNLITTGLQPPAPLNQGAALGPRWGLMWSLAEKLSLVFGF
;
A
#
# COMPACT_ATOMS: atom_id res chain seq x y z
N MET A 1 21.92 22.73 -12.04
CA MET A 1 22.13 21.29 -11.81
C MET A 1 21.81 21.00 -10.35
N ASN A 2 20.66 20.40 -10.04
CA ASN A 2 20.31 19.90 -8.69
C ASN A 2 19.40 18.66 -8.82
N ALA A 3 19.63 17.88 -9.87
CA ALA A 3 18.88 16.65 -10.11
C ALA A 3 19.52 15.54 -9.27
N PRO A 4 18.72 14.80 -8.48
CA PRO A 4 19.21 13.62 -7.80
C PRO A 4 19.67 12.60 -8.84
N SER A 5 20.63 11.77 -8.45
CA SER A 5 21.18 10.77 -9.35
C SER A 5 20.15 9.67 -9.62
N THR A 6 20.09 9.16 -10.85
CA THR A 6 19.05 8.19 -11.26
C THR A 6 19.13 6.84 -10.52
N PHE A 7 20.28 6.54 -9.91
CA PHE A 7 20.52 5.30 -9.18
C PHE A 7 20.02 5.33 -7.74
N GLU A 8 19.72 6.51 -7.19
CA GLU A 8 19.12 6.65 -5.85
C GLU A 8 17.74 6.02 -5.73
N SER A 9 17.06 5.74 -6.85
CA SER A 9 15.69 5.20 -6.86
C SER A 9 15.62 3.71 -6.52
N PHE A 10 16.67 2.94 -6.83
CA PHE A 10 16.67 1.48 -6.68
C PHE A 10 17.84 0.93 -5.86
N LEU A 11 18.93 1.71 -5.70
CA LEU A 11 20.04 1.32 -4.83
C LEU A 11 19.72 1.66 -3.37
N LEU A 12 19.95 0.69 -2.49
CA LEU A 12 19.97 0.93 -1.06
C LEU A 12 21.36 1.40 -0.66
N PHE A 13 21.41 2.47 0.13
CA PHE A 13 22.66 2.96 0.70
C PHE A 13 23.03 2.21 1.98
N GLU A 14 24.30 2.32 2.36
CA GLU A 14 24.84 1.65 3.54
C GLU A 14 24.11 2.15 4.81
N GLY A 15 23.38 1.25 5.48
CA GLY A 15 22.55 1.56 6.65
C GLY A 15 21.04 1.63 6.39
N GLU A 16 20.60 1.69 5.14
CA GLU A 16 19.17 1.59 4.79
C GLU A 16 18.72 0.12 4.81
N LYS A 17 17.64 -0.17 5.53
CA LYS A 17 16.99 -1.49 5.48
C LYS A 17 15.95 -1.51 4.38
N LYS A 18 15.88 -2.60 3.62
CA LYS A 18 14.88 -2.78 2.56
C LYS A 18 13.45 -2.75 3.09
N ILE A 19 13.24 -3.43 4.21
CA ILE A 19 11.95 -3.54 4.87
C ILE A 19 12.15 -3.12 6.32
N ALA A 20 11.44 -2.09 6.75
CA ALA A 20 11.29 -1.73 8.15
C ALA A 20 9.90 -2.15 8.63
N ILE A 21 9.86 -2.84 9.77
CA ILE A 21 8.63 -3.36 10.35
C ILE A 21 8.45 -2.69 11.71
N GLU A 22 7.36 -1.96 11.87
CA GLU A 22 6.97 -1.34 13.13
C GLU A 22 5.62 -1.91 13.56
N LYS A 23 5.53 -2.44 14.78
CA LYS A 23 4.26 -2.96 15.29
C LYS A 23 3.41 -1.78 15.77
N ASP A 24 2.19 -1.67 15.26
CA ASP A 24 1.29 -0.62 15.71
C ASP A 24 0.77 -0.96 17.11
N THR A 25 0.79 0.02 18.00
CA THR A 25 0.29 -0.11 19.37
C THR A 25 -1.15 0.37 19.51
N LYS A 26 -1.71 1.03 18.47
CA LYS A 26 -3.08 1.57 18.48
C LYS A 26 -4.13 0.53 18.10
N VAL A 27 -3.79 -0.40 17.20
CA VAL A 27 -4.71 -1.43 16.70
C VAL A 27 -4.15 -2.82 17.01
N PRO A 28 -4.93 -3.71 17.66
CA PRO A 28 -4.47 -5.07 17.90
C PRO A 28 -4.24 -5.80 16.57
N ASN A 29 -3.14 -6.54 16.49
CA ASN A 29 -2.71 -7.29 15.29
C ASN A 29 -2.40 -6.44 14.05
N ALA A 30 -2.02 -5.16 14.21
CA ALA A 30 -1.58 -4.32 13.11
C ALA A 30 -0.05 -4.09 13.15
N ALA A 31 0.55 -3.95 11.95
CA ALA A 31 1.94 -3.58 11.78
C ALA A 31 2.09 -2.69 10.54
N LEU A 32 2.96 -1.68 10.66
CA LEU A 32 3.37 -0.81 9.58
C LEU A 32 4.62 -1.41 8.91
N PHE A 33 4.55 -1.57 7.59
CA PHE A 33 5.66 -2.00 6.77
C PHE A 33 6.11 -0.85 5.88
N THR A 34 7.36 -0.42 6.02
CA THR A 34 7.98 0.56 5.12
C THR A 34 8.95 -0.19 4.21
N VAL A 35 8.66 -0.16 2.90
CA VAL A 35 9.51 -0.78 1.89
C VAL A 35 10.26 0.31 1.16
N ASN A 36 11.59 0.32 1.29
CA ASN A 36 12.44 1.36 0.73
C ASN A 36 12.87 1.02 -0.71
N LYS A 37 12.97 2.05 -1.55
CA LYS A 37 13.46 1.92 -2.95
C LYS A 37 12.65 0.92 -3.77
N GLU A 38 11.35 0.89 -3.55
CA GLU A 38 10.38 0.12 -4.31
C GLU A 38 9.28 1.07 -4.79
N ASP A 39 8.62 0.69 -5.87
CA ASP A 39 7.58 1.49 -6.50
C ASP A 39 6.20 0.82 -6.33
N HIS A 40 5.20 1.44 -6.99
CA HIS A 40 3.82 0.95 -6.98
C HIS A 40 3.68 -0.46 -7.55
N THR A 41 4.60 -0.92 -8.38
CA THR A 41 4.57 -2.28 -8.93
C THR A 41 4.55 -3.32 -7.82
N LEU A 42 5.49 -3.20 -6.87
CA LEU A 42 5.56 -4.10 -5.72
C LEU A 42 4.42 -3.82 -4.73
N GLY A 43 4.07 -2.55 -4.50
CA GLY A 43 2.97 -2.18 -3.60
C GLY A 43 1.62 -2.76 -4.01
N ASN A 44 1.29 -2.67 -5.30
CA ASN A 44 0.03 -3.18 -5.86
C ASN A 44 0.01 -4.71 -5.87
N LEU A 45 1.15 -5.36 -6.16
CA LEU A 45 1.26 -6.81 -6.10
C LEU A 45 0.97 -7.34 -4.69
N ILE A 46 1.56 -6.72 -3.66
CA ILE A 46 1.33 -7.10 -2.26
C ILE A 46 -0.13 -6.85 -1.87
N THR A 47 -0.68 -5.70 -2.23
CA THR A 47 -2.07 -5.36 -1.90
C THR A 47 -3.06 -6.33 -2.54
N THR A 48 -2.82 -6.71 -3.79
CA THR A 48 -3.65 -7.70 -4.50
C THR A 48 -3.55 -9.08 -3.86
N GLY A 49 -2.34 -9.51 -3.45
CA GLY A 49 -2.13 -10.79 -2.78
C GLY A 49 -2.67 -10.85 -1.34
N LEU A 50 -2.73 -9.70 -0.66
CA LEU A 50 -3.28 -9.56 0.70
C LEU A 50 -4.76 -9.16 0.71
N GLN A 51 -5.39 -9.02 -0.46
CA GLN A 51 -6.80 -8.68 -0.57
C GLN A 51 -7.61 -9.75 0.18
N PRO A 52 -8.38 -9.38 1.21
CA PRO A 52 -9.20 -10.35 1.93
C PRO A 52 -10.25 -10.92 0.96
N PRO A 53 -10.71 -12.16 1.19
CA PRO A 53 -11.62 -12.83 0.27
C PRO A 53 -12.86 -11.97 -0.02
N ALA A 54 -13.29 -11.96 -1.29
CA ALA A 54 -14.41 -11.17 -1.82
C ALA A 54 -15.64 -10.99 -0.90
N PRO A 55 -16.14 -11.99 -0.15
CA PRO A 55 -17.27 -11.78 0.77
C PRO A 55 -17.03 -10.74 1.88
N LEU A 56 -15.78 -10.40 2.22
CA LEU A 56 -15.45 -9.33 3.18
C LEU A 56 -15.39 -7.93 2.52
N ASN A 57 -15.12 -7.87 1.22
CA ASN A 57 -15.02 -6.60 0.46
C ASN A 57 -16.36 -6.18 -0.16
N GLN A 58 -17.27 -7.12 -0.38
CA GLN A 58 -18.58 -6.86 -0.98
C GLN A 58 -19.63 -6.52 0.07
N GLY A 59 -19.46 -5.43 0.82
CA GLY A 59 -20.54 -4.69 1.50
C GLY A 59 -21.48 -5.44 2.46
N ALA A 60 -21.35 -6.75 2.66
CA ALA A 60 -22.23 -7.56 3.49
C ALA A 60 -21.86 -7.41 4.98
N ALA A 61 -20.60 -7.05 5.27
CA ALA A 61 -20.10 -6.86 6.63
C ALA A 61 -19.78 -5.39 6.98
N LEU A 62 -19.63 -4.50 6.00
CA LEU A 62 -19.29 -3.09 6.21
C LEU A 62 -20.45 -2.23 5.71
N GLY A 63 -21.11 -1.53 6.64
CA GLY A 63 -22.35 -0.79 6.38
C GLY A 63 -22.27 0.21 5.21
N PRO A 64 -23.41 0.77 4.78
CA PRO A 64 -23.57 1.48 3.49
C PRO A 64 -22.58 2.63 3.25
N ARG A 65 -22.04 3.23 4.31
CA ARG A 65 -21.03 4.30 4.23
C ARG A 65 -19.66 3.80 3.72
N TRP A 66 -19.27 2.58 4.04
CA TRP A 66 -17.98 2.00 3.66
C TRP A 66 -17.99 1.42 2.24
N GLY A 67 -19.11 0.84 1.80
CA GLY A 67 -19.27 0.39 0.41
C GLY A 67 -19.17 1.55 -0.61
N LEU A 68 -19.69 2.72 -0.26
CA LEU A 68 -19.54 3.94 -1.06
C LEU A 68 -18.09 4.44 -1.11
N MET A 69 -17.35 4.34 -0.01
CA MET A 69 -15.93 4.71 0.03
C MET A 69 -15.07 3.74 -0.81
N TRP A 70 -15.36 2.44 -0.79
CA TRP A 70 -14.66 1.44 -1.60
C TRP A 70 -14.91 1.64 -3.10
N SER A 71 -16.17 1.80 -3.51
CA SER A 71 -16.51 2.07 -4.92
C SER A 71 -15.90 3.38 -5.43
N LEU A 72 -15.81 4.39 -4.56
CA LEU A 72 -15.13 5.65 -4.89
C LEU A 72 -13.61 5.46 -5.03
N ALA A 73 -12.99 4.64 -4.19
CA ALA A 73 -11.56 4.32 -4.27
C ALA A 73 -11.22 3.54 -5.55
N GLU A 74 -12.02 2.54 -5.94
CA GLU A 74 -11.86 1.81 -7.21
C GLU A 74 -12.06 2.72 -8.43
N LYS A 75 -13.05 3.61 -8.39
CA LYS A 75 -13.27 4.58 -9.48
C LYS A 75 -12.14 5.61 -9.57
N LEU A 76 -11.57 6.01 -8.43
CA LEU A 76 -10.42 6.90 -8.39
C LEU A 76 -9.15 6.21 -8.92
N SER A 77 -8.91 4.93 -8.61
CA SER A 77 -7.74 4.23 -9.17
C SER A 77 -7.86 4.03 -10.69
N LEU A 78 -9.06 3.73 -11.20
CA LEU A 78 -9.33 3.62 -12.64
C LEU A 78 -9.16 4.97 -13.39
N VAL A 79 -9.50 6.09 -12.75
CA VAL A 79 -9.39 7.43 -13.36
C VAL A 79 -7.96 7.97 -13.28
N PHE A 80 -7.22 7.65 -12.22
CA PHE A 80 -5.86 8.16 -12.01
C PHE A 80 -4.74 7.16 -12.36
N GLY A 81 -5.08 5.93 -12.77
CA GLY A 81 -4.11 4.94 -13.24
C GLY A 81 -3.08 4.53 -12.19
N PHE A 82 -3.49 4.45 -10.92
CA PHE A 82 -2.68 3.87 -9.83
C PHE A 82 -2.91 2.37 -9.71
#